data_AF-A0A8D8GLL4-F1
#
_entry.id   AF-A0A8D8GLL4-F1
#
_cell.length_a   1.000
_cell.length_b   1.000
_cell.length_c   1.000
_cell.angle_alpha   90.00
_cell.angle_beta   90.00
_cell.angle_gamma   90.00
#
_symmetry.space_group_name_H-M   'P 1'
#
loop_
_entity.id
_entity.type
_entity.pdbx_description
1 polymer ?
#
loop_
_entity_poly.entity_id
_entity_poly.type
_entity_poly.pdbx_seq_one_letter_code
_entity_poly.pdbx_strand_id
1 'polypeptide(L)'
;MSAVRIFSLARHTSRVAFRPAPTAMTTRTYASIKPEQYYYVNNQDPSMEMTDITDRAAQTIFWTELFRGAAVTLAHIFKEPATINYPFEKGPLSPRFRGEHALRRYPSGEERC
;
A
#
# COMPACT_ATOMS: atom_id res chain seq x y z
N MET A 1 -39.14 39.63 -13.54
CA MET A 1 -38.47 38.42 -13.00
C MET A 1 -37.12 38.85 -12.48
N SER A 2 -36.94 38.78 -11.16
CA SER A 2 -35.80 39.30 -10.42
C SER A 2 -34.56 38.43 -10.61
N ALA A 3 -33.44 39.01 -11.00
CA ALA A 3 -32.12 38.42 -10.82
C ALA A 3 -31.20 39.50 -10.25
N VAL A 4 -31.11 39.48 -8.92
CA VAL A 4 -30.29 40.36 -8.10
C VAL A 4 -28.82 39.96 -8.21
N ARG A 5 -27.98 40.98 -8.15
CA ARG A 5 -26.52 41.02 -8.25
C ARG A 5 -25.79 40.19 -7.16
N ILE A 6 -24.46 40.21 -7.28
CA ILE A 6 -23.43 40.04 -6.22
C ILE A 6 -23.14 38.55 -5.96
N PHE A 7 -21.95 37.97 -6.26
CA PHE A 7 -20.62 38.21 -5.69
C PHE A 7 -19.55 37.84 -6.73
N SER A 8 -18.80 38.80 -7.28
CA SER A 8 -17.51 39.30 -6.79
C SER A 8 -16.41 38.24 -6.66
N LEU A 9 -15.43 38.32 -7.58
CA LEU A 9 -14.13 37.67 -7.50
C LEU A 9 -13.44 37.95 -6.16
N ALA A 10 -13.41 36.96 -5.27
CA ALA A 10 -12.47 36.94 -4.17
C ALA A 10 -11.12 36.43 -4.69
N ARG A 11 -10.27 37.36 -5.12
CA ARG A 11 -8.81 37.16 -5.16
C ARG A 11 -8.35 36.96 -3.71
N HIS A 12 -8.23 35.71 -3.28
CA HIS A 12 -7.64 35.41 -1.99
C HIS A 12 -6.13 35.57 -2.07
N THR A 13 -5.72 36.76 -1.65
CA THR A 13 -4.45 37.13 -1.04
C THR A 13 -3.54 35.94 -0.70
N SER A 14 -2.41 35.85 -1.38
CA SER A 14 -1.21 35.15 -0.93
C SER A 14 -0.69 35.80 0.35
N ARG A 15 -1.31 35.49 1.49
CA ARG A 15 -0.66 35.66 2.78
C ARG A 15 0.26 34.46 2.96
N VAL A 16 1.55 34.70 2.71
CA VAL A 16 2.65 33.84 3.15
C VAL A 16 2.59 33.80 4.68
N ALA A 17 1.79 32.88 5.21
CA ALA A 17 1.82 32.52 6.61
C ALA A 17 3.07 31.66 6.79
N PHE A 18 4.14 32.29 7.27
CA PHE A 18 5.31 31.63 7.80
C PHE A 18 4.84 30.76 8.98
N ARG A 19 4.47 29.51 8.69
CA ARG A 19 4.22 28.50 9.73
C ARG A 19 5.59 28.22 10.37
N PRO A 20 5.83 28.53 11.65
CA PRO A 20 6.99 27.95 12.31
C PRO A 20 6.74 26.45 12.33
N ALA A 21 7.52 25.69 11.57
CA ALA A 21 7.57 24.26 11.77
C ALA A 21 7.96 24.05 13.24
N PRO A 22 7.14 23.40 14.09
CA PRO A 22 7.66 22.96 15.35
C PRO A 22 8.83 22.06 14.99
N THR A 23 10.04 22.48 15.35
CA THR A 23 11.19 21.60 15.43
C THR A 23 10.92 20.65 16.60
N ALA A 24 9.86 19.84 16.48
CA ALA A 24 9.81 18.58 17.17
C ALA A 24 10.98 17.83 16.57
N MET A 25 12.12 17.89 17.26
CA MET A 25 13.17 16.90 17.14
C MET A 25 12.43 15.57 17.25
N THR A 26 12.11 14.98 16.10
CA THR A 26 11.83 13.57 16.05
C THR A 26 13.19 12.99 16.40
N THR A 27 13.44 12.77 17.68
CA THR A 27 14.41 11.78 18.09
C THR A 27 13.87 10.53 17.44
N ARG A 28 14.38 10.24 16.25
CA ARG A 28 14.28 8.95 15.61
C ARG A 28 15.00 8.06 16.60
N THR A 29 14.27 7.56 17.59
CA THR A 29 14.74 6.49 18.44
C THR A 29 14.93 5.38 17.43
N TYR A 30 16.16 5.23 16.96
CA TYR A 30 16.61 4.00 16.37
C TYR A 30 16.22 2.96 17.39
N ALA A 31 15.15 2.22 17.11
CA ALA A 31 14.84 1.03 17.85
C ALA A 31 16.15 0.26 17.88
N SER A 32 16.74 0.16 19.07
CA SER A 32 17.95 -0.60 19.30
C SER A 32 17.58 -2.03 18.92
N ILE A 33 17.90 -2.40 17.69
CA ILE A 33 17.82 -3.79 17.25
C ILE A 33 18.93 -4.47 18.03
N LYS A 34 18.59 -4.97 19.22
CA LYS A 34 19.46 -5.84 19.98
C LYS A 34 19.58 -7.14 19.18
N PRO A 35 20.79 -7.52 18.71
CA PRO A 35 20.97 -8.69 17.85
C PRO A 35 20.61 -10.02 18.54
N GLU A 36 20.44 -10.02 19.87
CA GLU A 36 20.10 -11.18 20.71
C GLU A 36 18.60 -11.33 21.01
N GLN A 37 17.74 -10.41 20.53
CA GLN A 37 16.33 -10.39 20.94
C GLN A 37 15.46 -11.28 20.04
N TYR A 38 15.37 -12.56 20.37
CA TYR A 38 14.35 -13.45 19.82
C TYR A 38 13.01 -13.24 20.55
N TYR A 39 11.91 -13.28 19.81
CA TYR A 39 10.57 -13.31 20.38
C TYR A 39 9.96 -14.67 20.08
N TYR A 40 9.39 -15.30 21.10
CA TYR A 40 8.68 -16.55 20.90
C TYR A 40 7.34 -16.25 20.22
N VAL A 41 7.14 -16.80 19.03
CA VAL A 41 5.86 -16.76 18.32
C VAL A 41 4.94 -17.79 18.95
N ASN A 42 3.70 -17.39 19.26
CA ASN A 42 2.68 -18.26 19.86
C ASN A 42 3.13 -18.87 21.21
N ASN A 43 3.61 -18.03 22.12
CA ASN A 43 4.08 -18.40 23.45
C ASN A 43 2.97 -18.52 24.51
N GLN A 44 1.70 -18.54 24.09
CA GLN A 44 0.55 -18.58 24.99
C GLN A 44 -0.05 -19.98 24.95
N ASP A 45 -0.08 -20.64 26.10
CA ASP A 45 -0.82 -21.87 26.26
C ASP A 45 -2.32 -21.57 26.30
N PRO A 46 -3.15 -22.40 25.67
CA PRO A 46 -4.57 -22.15 25.67
C PRO A 46 -5.16 -22.36 27.07
N SER A 47 -6.00 -21.43 27.51
CA SER A 47 -6.75 -21.50 28.78
C SER A 47 -7.60 -22.78 28.88
N MET A 48 -7.87 -23.27 30.08
CA MET A 48 -8.77 -24.42 30.31
C MET A 48 -10.16 -24.00 30.83
N GLU A 49 -10.53 -22.75 30.57
CA GLU A 49 -11.87 -22.23 30.89
C GLU A 49 -12.93 -22.94 30.04
N MET A 50 -14.06 -23.27 30.66
CA MET A 50 -15.15 -24.02 30.00
C MET A 50 -15.63 -23.30 28.73
N THR A 51 -15.71 -21.97 28.77
CA THR A 51 -16.12 -21.13 27.63
C THR A 51 -15.18 -21.30 26.44
N ASP A 52 -13.87 -21.22 26.68
CA ASP A 52 -12.87 -21.25 25.61
C ASP A 52 -12.73 -22.66 25.01
N ILE A 53 -12.96 -23.70 25.83
CA ILE A 53 -13.04 -25.09 25.37
C ILE A 53 -14.25 -25.28 24.47
N THR A 54 -15.43 -24.75 24.86
CA THR A 54 -16.64 -24.85 24.04
C THR A 54 -16.51 -24.09 22.72
N ASP A 55 -15.88 -22.92 22.70
CA ASP A 55 -15.65 -22.16 21.46
C ASP A 55 -14.71 -22.91 20.51
N ARG A 56 -13.63 -23.51 21.01
CA ARG A 56 -12.73 -24.36 20.20
C ARG A 56 -13.40 -25.63 19.69
N ALA A 57 -14.24 -26.25 20.50
CA ALA A 57 -15.03 -27.40 20.07
C ALA A 57 -16.03 -26.99 18.97
N ALA A 58 -16.71 -25.85 19.12
CA ALA A 58 -17.61 -25.31 18.11
C ALA A 58 -16.85 -24.97 16.81
N GLN A 59 -15.68 -24.36 16.90
CA GLN A 59 -14.80 -24.09 15.76
C GLN A 59 -14.42 -25.36 15.00
N THR A 60 -14.16 -26.45 15.74
CA THR A 60 -13.77 -27.75 15.18
C THR A 60 -14.94 -28.49 14.54
N ILE A 61 -16.11 -28.51 15.18
CA ILE A 61 -17.29 -29.25 14.71
C ILE A 61 -17.98 -28.52 13.56
N PHE A 62 -18.10 -27.19 13.65
CA PHE A 62 -18.81 -26.38 12.66
C PHE A 62 -17.89 -25.74 11.61
N TRP A 63 -16.58 -26.05 11.64
CA TRP A 63 -15.57 -25.55 10.70
C TRP A 63 -15.65 -24.04 10.44
N THR A 64 -15.89 -23.25 11.48
CA THR A 64 -16.13 -21.81 11.35
C THR A 64 -14.94 -21.08 10.74
N GLU A 65 -13.72 -21.55 10.98
CA GLU A 65 -12.49 -21.04 10.36
C GLU A 65 -12.44 -21.24 8.86
N LEU A 66 -12.96 -22.37 8.35
CA LEU A 66 -12.97 -22.65 6.92
C LEU A 66 -13.92 -21.69 6.21
N PHE A 67 -15.10 -21.45 6.78
CA PHE A 67 -16.03 -20.46 6.26
C PHE A 67 -15.47 -19.03 6.34
N ARG A 68 -14.73 -18.70 7.41
CA ARG A 68 -14.02 -17.42 7.52
C ARG A 68 -12.99 -17.25 6.41
N GLY A 69 -12.21 -18.29 6.10
CA GLY A 69 -11.27 -18.30 4.98
C GLY A 69 -11.96 -18.20 3.61
N ALA A 70 -13.05 -18.93 3.42
CA ALA A 70 -13.85 -18.89 2.19
C ALA A 70 -14.51 -17.52 1.97
N ALA A 71 -14.89 -16.82 3.03
CA ALA A 71 -15.40 -15.45 2.91
C ALA A 71 -14.34 -14.49 2.36
N VAL A 72 -13.06 -14.68 2.72
CA VAL A 72 -11.95 -13.89 2.17
C VAL A 72 -11.76 -14.17 0.69
N THR A 73 -11.80 -15.43 0.24
CA THR A 73 -11.66 -15.76 -1.18
C THR A 73 -12.84 -15.25 -1.99
N LEU A 74 -14.06 -15.38 -1.46
CA LEU A 74 -15.26 -14.82 -2.05
C LEU A 74 -15.19 -13.29 -2.15
N ALA A 75 -14.63 -12.61 -1.16
CA ALA A 75 -14.40 -11.17 -1.22
C ALA A 75 -13.45 -10.76 -2.36
N HIS A 76 -12.53 -11.62 -2.80
CA HIS A 76 -11.65 -11.34 -3.94
C HIS A 76 -12.36 -11.44 -5.28
N ILE A 77 -13.46 -12.20 -5.38
CA ILE A 77 -14.27 -12.29 -6.61
C ILE A 77 -14.90 -10.93 -6.94
N PHE A 78 -15.25 -10.14 -5.92
CA PHE A 78 -15.82 -8.81 -6.08
C PHE A 78 -14.78 -7.69 -6.18
N LYS A 79 -13.48 -8.00 -6.12
CA LYS A 79 -12.42 -7.02 -6.35
C LYS A 79 -12.17 -6.87 -7.85
N GLU A 80 -11.76 -5.68 -8.25
CA GLU A 80 -11.33 -5.42 -9.62
C GLU A 80 -10.08 -6.27 -9.97
N PRO A 81 -10.05 -6.92 -11.15
CA PRO A 81 -8.91 -7.73 -11.56
C PRO A 81 -7.70 -6.85 -11.93
N ALA A 82 -6.50 -7.26 -11.52
CA ALA A 82 -5.25 -6.56 -11.84
C ALA A 82 -4.69 -6.89 -13.25
N THR A 83 -5.54 -7.36 -14.17
CA THR A 83 -5.16 -7.80 -15.51
C THR A 83 -5.09 -6.62 -16.47
N ILE A 84 -3.94 -6.42 -17.14
CA ILE A 84 -3.78 -5.43 -18.21
C ILE A 84 -4.21 -6.01 -19.57
N ASN A 85 -4.79 -5.20 -20.45
CA ASN A 85 -5.23 -5.65 -21.77
C ASN A 85 -4.09 -5.63 -22.81
N TYR A 86 -3.19 -6.60 -22.74
CA TYR A 86 -2.14 -6.74 -23.76
C TYR A 86 -2.73 -7.22 -25.09
N PRO A 87 -2.33 -6.67 -26.27
CA PRO A 87 -1.21 -5.76 -26.53
C PRO A 87 -1.53 -4.27 -26.49
N PHE A 88 -2.77 -3.89 -26.19
CA PHE A 88 -3.24 -2.50 -26.23
C PHE A 88 -2.73 -1.68 -25.05
N GLU A 89 -2.56 -2.32 -23.90
CA GLU A 89 -2.00 -1.75 -22.67
C GLU A 89 -0.70 -2.49 -22.30
N LYS A 90 0.34 -1.74 -21.94
CA LYS A 90 1.65 -2.28 -21.54
C LYS A 90 1.97 -1.89 -20.10
N GLY A 91 2.67 -2.77 -19.40
CA GLY A 91 3.14 -2.49 -18.04
C GLY A 91 4.13 -1.31 -17.98
N PRO A 92 4.23 -0.62 -16.84
CA PRO A 92 5.13 0.50 -16.66
C PRO A 92 6.60 0.03 -16.72
N LEU A 93 7.40 0.65 -17.57
CA LEU A 93 8.82 0.31 -17.76
C LEU A 93 9.72 1.41 -17.20
N SER A 94 10.74 1.00 -16.44
CA SER A 94 11.75 1.96 -15.95
C SER A 94 12.72 2.37 -17.08
N PRO A 95 13.29 3.59 -17.07
CA PRO A 95 14.29 4.01 -18.06
C PRO A 95 15.56 3.16 -18.10
N ARG A 96 15.78 2.35 -17.05
CA ARG A 96 16.92 1.43 -16.93
C ARG A 96 16.57 0.01 -17.37
N PHE A 97 15.40 -0.21 -17.94
CA PHE A 97 15.01 -1.50 -18.47
C PHE A 97 15.98 -1.93 -19.58
N ARG A 98 16.42 -3.18 -19.52
CA ARG A 98 17.33 -3.78 -20.49
C ARG A 98 16.50 -4.64 -21.43
N GLY A 99 16.42 -4.23 -22.68
CA GLY A 99 15.74 -4.96 -23.76
C GLY A 99 16.75 -5.50 -24.77
N GLU A 100 16.42 -5.38 -26.04
CA GLU A 100 17.29 -5.77 -27.14
C GLU A 100 18.54 -4.89 -27.24
N HIS A 101 19.67 -5.51 -27.63
CA HIS A 101 20.92 -4.81 -27.89
C HIS A 101 20.92 -4.17 -29.28
N ALA A 102 21.30 -2.89 -29.37
CA ALA A 102 21.46 -2.18 -30.64
C ALA A 102 22.78 -1.38 -30.67
N LEU A 103 23.49 -1.45 -31.79
CA LEU A 103 24.67 -0.61 -32.04
C LEU A 103 24.24 0.85 -32.19
N ARG A 104 25.05 1.77 -31.66
CA ARG A 104 24.77 3.22 -31.68
C ARG A 104 25.67 3.93 -32.70
N ARG A 105 25.14 4.95 -33.38
CA ARG A 105 25.88 5.82 -34.32
C ARG A 105 26.11 7.22 -33.73
N TYR A 106 27.07 7.98 -34.27
CA TYR A 106 27.18 9.43 -34.04
C TYR A 106 26.12 10.20 -34.85
N PRO A 107 25.85 11.49 -34.54
CA PRO A 107 25.00 12.34 -35.39
C PRO A 107 25.51 12.52 -36.83
N SER A 108 26.81 12.31 -37.08
CA SER A 108 27.43 12.29 -38.42
C SER A 108 27.13 11.03 -39.23
N GLY A 109 26.53 9.99 -38.62
CA GLY A 109 26.22 8.71 -39.26
C GLY A 109 27.31 7.63 -39.13
N GLU A 110 28.53 8.02 -38.75
CA GLU A 110 29.64 7.10 -38.46
C GLU A 110 29.33 6.20 -37.25
N GLU A 111 29.79 4.95 -37.29
CA GLU A 111 29.62 4.03 -36.18
C GLU A 111 30.49 4.43 -34.97
N ARG A 112 30.04 4.10 -33.76
CA ARG A 112 30.78 4.41 -32.53
C ARG A 112 31.79 3.33 -32.14
N CYS A 113 31.86 2.24 -32.91
CA CYS A 113 32.69 1.08 -32.62
C CYS A 113 34.16 1.36 -32.92
#